data_AF-A0A5M6CBX7-F1
#
_entry.id   AF-A0A5M6CBX7-F1
#
_cell.length_a   1.000
_cell.length_b   1.000
_cell.length_c   1.000
_cell.angle_alpha   90.00
_cell.angle_beta   90.00
_cell.angle_gamma   90.00
#
_symmetry.space_group_name_H-M   'P 1'
#
loop_
_entity.id
_entity.type
_entity.pdbx_description
1 polymer ?
#
loop_
_entity_poly.entity_id
_entity_poly.type
_entity_poly.pdbx_seq_one_letter_code
_entity_poly.pdbx_strand_id
1 'polypeptide(L)' 'MRRKVTVTTITFPDLKEQLRELALLDMDKFLKLTGVDMVQVVVCSERAKKKSLQQIANKVKLSKSTVQSRCRKCGEQLKK' A
#
# COMPACT_ATOMS: atom_id res chain seq x y z
N MET A 1 -25.46 -20.28 27.50
CA MET A 1 -24.02 -20.58 27.36
C MET A 1 -23.44 -19.77 26.21
N ARG A 2 -22.59 -18.76 26.47
CA ARG A 2 -21.93 -17.95 25.43
C ARG A 2 -20.60 -18.63 25.04
N ARG A 3 -20.50 -19.16 23.81
CA ARG A 3 -19.25 -19.73 23.28
C ARG A 3 -18.26 -18.58 23.03
N LYS A 4 -17.10 -18.63 23.69
CA LYS A 4 -15.98 -17.71 23.41
C LYS A 4 -15.33 -18.18 22.10
N VAL A 5 -15.50 -17.40 21.03
CA VAL A 5 -14.78 -17.61 19.78
C VAL A 5 -13.37 -17.06 19.98
N THR A 6 -12.38 -17.94 20.14
CA THR A 6 -10.97 -17.59 20.14
C THR A 6 -10.52 -17.40 18.70
N VAL A 7 -10.31 -16.15 18.29
CA VAL A 7 -9.71 -15.82 16.99
C VAL A 7 -8.23 -16.18 17.06
N THR A 8 -7.84 -17.28 16.42
CA THR A 8 -6.44 -17.64 16.21
C THR A 8 -5.90 -16.88 15.01
N THR A 9 -4.97 -15.95 15.25
CA THR A 9 -4.24 -15.25 14.20
C THR A 9 -3.26 -16.24 13.55
N ILE A 10 -3.60 -16.78 12.38
CA ILE A 10 -2.70 -17.65 11.62
C ILE A 10 -1.66 -16.76 10.94
N THR A 11 -0.44 -16.76 11.44
CA THR A 11 0.69 -16.05 10.82
C THR A 11 1.35 -16.93 9.78
N PHE A 12 1.34 -16.51 8.51
CA PHE A 12 2.02 -17.20 7.41
C PHE A 12 3.35 -16.50 7.10
N PRO A 13 4.49 -16.97 7.62
CA PRO A 13 5.80 -16.34 7.37
C PRO A 13 6.19 -16.39 5.89
N ASP A 14 5.92 -17.50 5.20
CA ASP A 14 6.21 -17.68 3.76
C ASP A 14 5.42 -16.72 2.85
N LEU A 15 4.20 -16.34 3.26
CA LEU A 15 3.34 -15.48 2.45
C LEU A 15 3.99 -14.10 2.22
N LYS A 16 4.74 -13.61 3.21
CA LYS A 16 5.43 -12.32 3.11
C LYS A 16 6.57 -12.37 2.10
N GLU A 17 7.32 -13.47 2.06
CA GLU A 17 8.39 -13.65 1.08
C GLU A 17 7.83 -13.84 -0.32
N GLN A 18 6.80 -14.68 -0.49
CA GLN A 18 6.12 -14.89 -1.77
C GLN A 18 5.51 -13.61 -2.32
N LEU A 19 4.88 -12.78 -1.47
CA LEU A 19 4.35 -11.48 -1.88
C LEU A 19 5.45 -10.50 -2.29
N ARG A 20 6.62 -10.55 -1.62
CA ARG A 20 7.77 -9.72 -1.98
C ARG A 20 8.37 -10.15 -3.31
N GLU A 21 8.56 -11.45 -3.52
CA GLU A 21 9.01 -12.00 -4.80
C GLU A 21 8.04 -11.67 -5.91
N LEU A 22 6.73 -11.81 -5.66
CA LEU A 22 5.71 -11.41 -6.62
C LEU A 22 5.77 -9.92 -6.94
N ALA A 23 5.97 -9.06 -5.95
CA ALA A 23 6.17 -7.62 -6.18
C ALA A 23 7.43 -7.33 -7.02
N LEU A 24 8.46 -8.18 -6.98
CA LEU A 24 9.65 -8.01 -7.81
C LEU A 24 9.46 -8.54 -9.23
N LEU A 25 8.71 -9.62 -9.40
CA LEU A 25 8.49 -10.29 -10.69
C LEU A 25 7.35 -9.68 -11.49
N ASP A 26 6.21 -9.39 -10.84
CA ASP A 26 4.97 -8.97 -11.47
C ASP A 26 4.18 -8.03 -10.54
N MET A 27 4.52 -6.74 -10.62
CA MET A 27 3.87 -5.70 -9.82
C MET A 27 2.36 -5.61 -10.08
N ASP A 28 1.91 -5.83 -11.31
CA ASP A 28 0.47 -5.79 -11.63
C ASP A 28 -0.30 -6.89 -10.92
N LYS A 29 0.25 -8.10 -10.88
CA LYS A 29 -0.35 -9.23 -10.16
C LYS A 29 -0.29 -9.04 -8.65
N PHE A 30 0.81 -8.50 -8.13
CA PHE A 30 0.91 -8.11 -6.72
C PHE A 30 -0.16 -7.08 -6.34
N LEU A 31 -0.35 -6.03 -7.15
CA LEU A 31 -1.36 -4.99 -6.89
C LEU A 31 -2.78 -5.55 -6.96
N LYS A 32 -3.08 -6.45 -7.90
CA LYS A 32 -4.37 -7.14 -7.99
C LYS A 32 -4.66 -8.02 -6.76
N LEU A 33 -3.66 -8.76 -6.27
CA LEU A 33 -3.82 -9.65 -5.12
C LEU A 33 -3.91 -8.89 -3.79
N THR A 34 -3.16 -7.79 -3.67
CA THR A 34 -3.15 -6.97 -2.45
C THR A 34 -4.26 -5.91 -2.42
N GLY A 35 -4.94 -5.68 -3.56
CA GLY A 35 -5.97 -4.65 -3.70
C GLY A 35 -5.43 -3.22 -3.58
N VAL A 36 -4.11 -3.04 -3.73
CA VAL A 36 -3.45 -1.76 -3.52
C VAL A 36 -3.53 -0.93 -4.81
N ASP A 37 -3.99 0.32 -4.69
CA ASP A 37 -4.04 1.29 -5.79
C ASP A 37 -2.60 1.68 -6.22
N MET A 38 -2.27 1.44 -7.49
CA MET A 38 -0.94 1.74 -8.06
C MET A 38 -0.56 3.21 -7.90
N VAL A 39 -1.51 4.13 -8.08
CA VAL A 39 -1.30 5.57 -7.92
C VAL A 39 -1.02 5.90 -6.45
N GLN A 40 -1.66 5.21 -5.52
CA GLN A 40 -1.34 5.32 -4.08
C GLN A 40 0.08 4.85 -3.80
N VAL A 41 0.54 3.73 -4.39
CA VAL A 41 1.92 3.24 -4.25
C VAL A 41 2.92 4.27 -4.77
N VAL A 42 2.67 4.83 -5.96
CA VAL A 42 3.56 5.85 -6.55
C VAL A 42 3.60 7.10 -5.68
N VAL A 43 2.45 7.59 -5.19
CA VAL A 43 2.39 8.75 -4.29
C VAL A 43 3.19 8.49 -3.01
N CYS A 44 3.02 7.33 -2.37
CA CYS A 44 3.74 7.00 -1.15
C CYS A 44 5.24 6.78 -1.37
N SER A 45 5.62 6.12 -2.46
CA SER A 45 7.03 5.92 -2.84
C SER A 45 7.74 7.26 -3.10
N GLU A 46 7.12 8.17 -3.85
CA GLU A 46 7.71 9.48 -4.13
C GLU A 46 7.71 10.38 -2.90
N ARG A 47 6.74 10.24 -2.00
CA ARG A 47 6.74 10.92 -0.70
C ARG A 47 7.86 10.42 0.20
N ALA A 48 8.14 9.11 0.22
CA ALA A 48 9.26 8.52 0.96
C ALA A 48 10.61 9.04 0.46
N LYS A 49 10.73 9.34 -0.84
CA LYS A 49 11.88 10.02 -1.45
C LYS A 49 11.97 11.53 -1.14
N LYS A 50 11.17 12.03 -0.18
CA LYS A 50 11.10 13.44 0.24
C LYS A 50 10.74 14.43 -0.88
N LYS A 51 10.07 13.98 -1.96
CA LYS A 51 9.60 14.90 -3.01
C LYS A 51 8.47 15.81 -2.50
N SER A 52 8.38 17.00 -3.08
CA SER A 52 7.32 17.96 -2.76
C SER A 52 5.98 17.49 -3.34
N LEU A 53 4.87 17.93 -2.72
CA LEU A 53 3.52 17.60 -3.21
C LEU A 53 3.31 18.07 -4.66
N GLN A 54 3.95 19.16 -5.06
CA GLN A 54 3.91 19.67 -6.43
C GLN A 54 4.59 18.71 -7.41
N GLN A 55 5.78 18.22 -7.07
CA GLN A 55 6.53 17.28 -7.91
C GLN A 55 5.77 15.96 -8.07
N ILE A 56 5.14 15.49 -6.99
CA ILE A 56 4.33 14.27 -7.01
C ILE A 56 3.09 14.49 -7.88
N ALA A 57 2.34 15.59 -7.67
CA ALA A 57 1.17 15.96 -8.46
C ALA A 57 1.45 15.98 -9.97
N ASN A 58 2.56 16.60 -10.37
CA ASN A 58 2.99 16.65 -11.77
C ASN A 58 3.29 15.25 -12.33
N LYS A 59 3.89 14.36 -11.52
CA LYS A 59 4.24 13.00 -11.93
C LYS A 59 3.04 12.07 -12.09
N VAL A 60 2.09 12.11 -11.14
CA VAL A 60 0.87 11.28 -11.18
C VAL A 60 -0.31 11.93 -11.90
N LYS A 61 -0.14 13.15 -12.43
CA LYS A 61 -1.19 13.93 -13.11
C LYS A 61 -2.45 14.08 -12.26
N LEU A 62 -2.28 14.32 -10.96
CA LEU A 62 -3.36 14.55 -10.00
C LEU A 62 -3.27 15.94 -9.41
N SER A 63 -4.40 16.46 -8.93
CA SER A 63 -4.41 17.72 -8.20
C SER A 63 -3.58 17.63 -6.91
N LYS A 64 -3.00 18.77 -6.49
CA LYS A 64 -2.19 18.84 -5.27
C LYS A 64 -2.99 18.46 -4.01
N SER A 65 -4.29 18.78 -3.96
CA SER A 65 -5.18 18.39 -2.86
C SER A 65 -5.43 16.87 -2.84
N THR A 66 -5.65 16.25 -4.00
CA THR A 66 -5.76 14.79 -4.13
C THR A 66 -4.48 14.11 -3.66
N VAL A 67 -3.31 14.59 -4.10
CA VAL A 67 -2.02 14.05 -3.65
C VAL A 67 -1.83 14.24 -2.15
N GLN A 68 -2.21 15.38 -1.58
CA GLN A 68 -2.14 15.61 -0.14
C GLN A 68 -2.99 14.62 0.65
N SER A 69 -4.23 14.36 0.21
CA SER A 69 -5.11 13.37 0.84
C SER A 69 -4.54 11.95 0.75
N ARG A 70 -3.93 11.59 -0.39
CA ARG A 70 -3.28 10.29 -0.61
C ARG A 70 -2.00 10.14 0.22
N CYS A 71 -1.20 11.21 0.33
CA CYS A 71 -0.01 11.25 1.20
C CYS A 71 -0.34 11.02 2.68
N ARG A 72 -1.48 11.52 3.17
CA ARG A 72 -1.91 11.30 4.57
C ARG A 72 -2.14 9.81 4.87
N LYS A 73 -2.61 9.05 3.87
CA LYS A 73 -2.88 7.60 3.97
C LYS A 73 -1.62 6.74 3.80
N CYS A 74 -0.46 7.34 3.51
CA CYS A 74 0.80 6.62 3.40
C CYS A 74 1.28 6.16 4.78
N GLY A 75 1.15 4.87 5.05
CA GLY A 75 1.48 4.26 6.35
C GLY A 75 0.27 3.75 7.14
N GLU A 76 -0.95 4.15 6.76
CA GLU A 76 -2.18 3.63 7.40
C GLU A 76 -2.64 2.28 6.83
N GLN A 77 -2.24 1.94 5.60
CA GLN A 77 -2.66 0.68 4.95
C GLN A 77 -1.83 -0.55 5.34
N LEU A 78 -0.85 -0.42 6.24
CA LEU A 78 -0.03 -1.51 6.77
C LEU A 78 -0.50 -2.01 8.16
N LYS A 79 -1.69 -1.58 8.63
CA LYS A 79 -2.22 -1.87 9.98
C LYS A 79 -3.46 -2.78 10.01
N LYS A 80 -3.76 -3.55 8.97
CA LYS A 80 -4.85 -4.52 9.01
C LYS A 80 -4.36 -5.92 8.69
#